data_AF-A0A5S9F6Q9-F1
#
_entry.id   AF-A0A5S9F6Q9-F1
#
_cell.length_a   1.000
_cell.length_b   1.000
_cell.length_c   1.000
_cell.angle_alpha   90.00
_cell.angle_beta   90.00
_cell.angle_gamma   90.00
#
_symmetry.space_group_name_H-M   'P 1'
#
loop_
_entity.id
_entity.type
_entity.pdbx_description
1 polymer ?
#
loop_
_entity_poly.entity_id
_entity_poly.type
_entity_poly.pdbx_seq_one_letter_code
_entity_poly.pdbx_strand_id
1 'polypeptide(L)'
;MSKEMKPPWEVFPTYERYTIGWRMGAGEQYRYDWYDFLKRIPKKLESRLAYLKRHRPAPINWGASVYQVLYPDSDYDDYNKEKTPELLDMGVIEYDAAYNTWLKMQNEIAWPWAKGFFDGPEETLRYNTREFWFFSRQFQNEKTPSNIHIPDAWQGIAEEIQTGKMSDVNPEKGLLTLAKMLCAGSIKPPWFYELSLDDFEDNFEMDMGYVDAFRLWIMCSFDDDLLLRDMLEKFGTPSSWKQWIEEQCDF
;
A
#
# COMPACT_ATOMS: atom_id res chain seq x y z
N MET A 1 -0.67 -35.35 -2.76
CA MET A 1 -1.21 -34.13 -3.39
C MET A 1 -0.54 -32.95 -2.71
N SER A 2 0.25 -32.13 -3.42
CA SER A 2 0.84 -30.95 -2.75
C SER A 2 -0.29 -29.97 -2.41
N LYS A 3 -0.23 -29.40 -1.22
CA LYS A 3 -1.17 -28.38 -0.73
C LYS A 3 -1.27 -27.23 -1.74
N GLU A 4 -2.49 -26.79 -2.05
CA GLU A 4 -2.72 -25.60 -2.89
C GLU A 4 -2.07 -24.37 -2.24
N MET A 5 -1.39 -23.55 -3.04
CA MET A 5 -0.73 -22.33 -2.58
C MET A 5 -1.63 -21.12 -2.82
N LYS A 6 -1.71 -20.24 -1.83
CA LYS A 6 -2.36 -18.94 -1.97
C LYS A 6 -1.50 -18.02 -2.86
N PRO A 7 -2.10 -17.07 -3.57
CA PRO A 7 -1.33 -16.09 -4.33
C PRO A 7 -0.63 -15.09 -3.39
N PRO A 8 0.48 -14.45 -3.83
CA PRO A 8 1.28 -13.56 -2.99
C PRO A 8 0.50 -12.41 -2.38
N TRP A 9 -0.42 -11.79 -3.13
CA TRP A 9 -1.24 -10.68 -2.63
C TRP A 9 -2.20 -11.08 -1.50
N GLU A 10 -2.59 -12.35 -1.42
CA GLU A 10 -3.43 -12.85 -0.33
C GLU A 10 -2.60 -13.13 0.94
N VAL A 11 -1.32 -13.48 0.78
CA VAL A 11 -0.43 -13.80 1.91
C VAL A 11 0.26 -12.56 2.46
N PHE A 12 0.63 -11.63 1.59
CA PHE A 12 1.37 -10.42 1.90
C PHE A 12 0.64 -9.17 1.39
N PRO A 13 -0.59 -8.87 1.89
CA PRO A 13 -1.35 -7.71 1.41
C PRO A 13 -0.63 -6.36 1.69
N THR A 14 0.27 -6.34 2.67
CA THR A 14 1.08 -5.15 3.01
C THR A 14 2.33 -4.99 2.14
N TYR A 15 2.57 -5.92 1.21
CA TYR A 15 3.66 -5.80 0.27
C TYR A 15 3.12 -5.21 -1.02
N GLU A 16 3.70 -4.10 -1.43
CA GLU A 16 3.46 -3.52 -2.75
C GLU A 16 4.21 -4.37 -3.81
N ARG A 17 3.75 -4.34 -5.08
CA ARG A 17 4.23 -5.27 -6.13
C ARG A 17 5.75 -5.21 -6.35
N TYR A 18 6.36 -4.04 -6.20
CA TYR A 18 7.79 -3.82 -6.36
C TYR A 18 8.59 -4.17 -5.10
N THR A 19 7.93 -4.26 -3.94
CA THR A 19 8.57 -4.72 -2.70
C THR A 19 8.74 -6.25 -2.63
N ILE A 20 7.95 -7.04 -3.38
CA ILE A 20 8.13 -8.50 -3.49
C ILE A 20 9.24 -8.83 -4.50
N GLY A 21 10.46 -8.96 -3.96
CA GLY A 21 11.65 -9.42 -4.71
C GLY A 21 12.94 -8.67 -4.38
N TRP A 22 12.87 -7.58 -3.62
CA TRP A 22 14.05 -6.76 -3.28
C TRP A 22 14.70 -7.12 -1.94
N ARG A 23 14.05 -7.95 -1.11
CA ARG A 23 14.47 -8.17 0.28
C ARG A 23 14.89 -9.61 0.64
N MET A 24 15.28 -10.48 -0.31
CA MET A 24 15.82 -11.84 -0.01
C MET A 24 15.08 -12.54 1.15
N GLY A 25 13.76 -12.34 1.19
CA GLY A 25 12.95 -12.50 2.39
C GLY A 25 11.81 -13.47 2.12
N ALA A 26 10.99 -13.71 3.13
CA ALA A 26 9.90 -14.69 3.03
C ALA A 26 8.99 -14.48 1.80
N GLY A 27 8.77 -13.23 1.38
CA GLY A 27 7.95 -12.91 0.20
C GLY A 27 8.55 -13.33 -1.15
N GLU A 28 9.88 -13.25 -1.31
CA GLU A 28 10.53 -13.60 -2.58
C GLU A 28 10.54 -15.12 -2.78
N GLN A 29 11.00 -15.87 -1.77
CA GLN A 29 10.95 -17.34 -1.82
C GLN A 29 9.51 -17.83 -2.04
N TYR A 30 8.53 -17.22 -1.34
CA TYR A 30 7.13 -17.57 -1.52
C TYR A 30 6.65 -17.32 -2.96
N ARG A 31 7.09 -16.23 -3.60
CA ARG A 31 6.76 -15.93 -5.00
C ARG A 31 7.32 -16.98 -5.95
N TYR A 32 8.57 -17.44 -5.75
CA TYR A 32 9.14 -18.52 -6.55
C TYR A 32 8.39 -19.84 -6.35
N ASP A 33 8.11 -20.20 -5.09
CA ASP A 33 7.36 -21.42 -4.76
C ASP A 33 5.95 -21.37 -5.38
N TRP A 34 5.31 -20.19 -5.36
CA TRP A 34 4.01 -19.97 -6.00
C TRP A 34 4.09 -20.14 -7.52
N TYR A 35 5.10 -19.57 -8.20
CA TYR A 35 5.29 -19.80 -9.63
C TYR A 35 5.55 -21.28 -9.95
N ASP A 36 6.29 -22.00 -9.12
CA ASP A 36 6.50 -23.44 -9.30
C ASP A 36 5.23 -24.25 -9.06
N PHE A 37 4.37 -23.83 -8.15
CA PHE A 37 3.03 -24.37 -8.00
C PHE A 37 2.18 -24.09 -9.25
N LEU A 38 2.21 -22.88 -9.79
CA LEU A 38 1.49 -22.51 -11.01
C LEU A 38 1.93 -23.38 -12.20
N LYS A 39 3.19 -23.78 -12.33
CA LYS A 39 3.65 -24.70 -13.41
C LYS A 39 2.97 -26.08 -13.35
N ARG A 40 2.42 -26.47 -12.20
CA ARG A 40 1.72 -27.76 -11.99
C ARG A 40 0.23 -27.69 -12.31
N ILE A 41 -0.35 -26.48 -12.39
CA ILE A 41 -1.76 -26.28 -12.77
C ILE A 41 -1.87 -26.34 -14.30
N PRO A 42 -2.93 -26.95 -14.88
CA PRO A 42 -3.15 -26.91 -16.32
C PRO A 42 -3.13 -25.48 -16.86
N LYS A 43 -2.48 -25.27 -18.02
CA LYS A 43 -2.40 -23.96 -18.68
C LYS A 43 -3.74 -23.45 -19.26
N LYS A 44 -4.78 -24.28 -19.23
CA LYS A 44 -6.11 -23.91 -19.73
C LYS A 44 -6.72 -22.77 -18.92
N LEU A 45 -7.30 -21.79 -19.60
CA LEU A 45 -7.92 -20.61 -19.00
C LEU A 45 -8.89 -20.98 -17.88
N GLU A 46 -9.75 -21.97 -18.09
CA GLU A 46 -10.75 -22.38 -17.10
C GLU A 46 -10.12 -22.90 -15.80
N SER A 47 -8.98 -23.60 -15.91
CA SER A 47 -8.26 -24.12 -14.73
C SER A 47 -7.58 -22.99 -13.95
N ARG A 48 -7.02 -22.01 -14.65
CA ARG A 48 -6.35 -20.83 -14.08
C ARG A 48 -7.35 -19.87 -13.45
N LEU A 49 -8.44 -19.60 -14.14
CA LEU A 49 -9.55 -18.80 -13.62
C LEU A 49 -10.18 -19.45 -12.40
N ALA A 50 -10.42 -20.77 -12.43
CA ALA A 50 -10.95 -21.48 -11.26
C ALA A 50 -10.00 -21.41 -10.05
N TYR A 51 -8.69 -21.47 -10.28
CA TYR A 51 -7.69 -21.24 -9.22
C TYR A 51 -7.82 -19.83 -8.63
N LEU A 52 -7.77 -18.78 -9.46
CA LEU A 52 -7.89 -17.40 -8.99
C LEU A 52 -9.22 -17.15 -8.26
N LYS A 53 -10.32 -17.73 -8.73
CA LYS A 53 -11.65 -17.60 -8.11
C LYS A 53 -11.82 -18.27 -6.74
N ARG A 54 -10.93 -19.19 -6.35
CA ARG A 54 -10.90 -19.74 -4.98
C ARG A 54 -10.17 -18.82 -4.00
N HIS A 55 -9.45 -17.83 -4.51
CA HIS A 55 -8.64 -16.90 -3.75
C HIS A 55 -9.25 -15.51 -3.74
N ARG A 56 -8.71 -14.63 -2.88
CA ARG A 56 -9.11 -13.22 -2.90
C ARG A 56 -8.61 -12.57 -4.20
N PRO A 57 -9.40 -11.63 -4.77
CA PRO A 57 -8.96 -10.90 -5.96
C PRO A 57 -7.66 -10.15 -5.67
N ALA A 58 -6.83 -10.02 -6.70
CA ALA A 58 -5.60 -9.25 -6.57
C ALA A 58 -5.91 -7.75 -6.58
N PRO A 59 -5.08 -6.92 -5.93
CA PRO A 59 -5.13 -5.48 -6.15
C PRO A 59 -4.86 -5.14 -7.61
N ILE A 60 -5.41 -4.04 -8.13
CA ILE A 60 -5.34 -3.69 -9.56
C ILE A 60 -3.89 -3.58 -10.05
N ASN A 61 -2.98 -3.05 -9.24
CA ASN A 61 -1.55 -2.98 -9.59
C ASN A 61 -0.88 -4.36 -9.81
N TRP A 62 -1.53 -5.48 -9.43
CA TRP A 62 -1.13 -6.86 -9.76
C TRP A 62 -1.66 -7.40 -11.09
N GLY A 63 -2.40 -6.59 -11.87
CA GLY A 63 -3.07 -7.02 -13.11
C GLY A 63 -2.17 -7.80 -14.08
N ALA A 64 -0.92 -7.36 -14.28
CA ALA A 64 0.05 -8.08 -15.12
C ALA A 64 0.35 -9.50 -14.62
N SER A 65 0.51 -9.66 -13.30
CA SER A 65 0.73 -10.98 -12.70
C SER A 65 -0.51 -11.87 -12.84
N VAL A 66 -1.71 -11.32 -12.63
CA VAL A 66 -2.97 -12.06 -12.81
C VAL A 66 -3.17 -12.47 -14.27
N TYR A 67 -2.87 -11.57 -15.21
CA TYR A 67 -2.91 -11.85 -16.64
C TYR A 67 -1.97 -13.00 -17.01
N GLN A 68 -0.73 -12.99 -16.52
CA GLN A 68 0.24 -14.07 -16.72
C GLN A 68 -0.23 -15.41 -16.11
N VAL A 69 -0.99 -15.39 -15.00
CA VAL A 69 -1.60 -16.62 -14.47
C VAL A 69 -2.64 -17.17 -15.44
N LEU A 70 -3.50 -16.33 -16.02
CA LEU A 70 -4.56 -16.72 -16.97
C LEU A 70 -3.99 -17.17 -18.32
N TYR A 71 -2.95 -16.49 -18.78
CA TYR A 71 -2.32 -16.65 -20.10
C TYR A 71 -0.81 -16.96 -19.93
N PRO A 72 -0.44 -18.17 -19.48
CA PRO A 72 0.95 -18.50 -19.10
C PRO A 72 1.95 -18.54 -20.26
N ASP A 73 1.46 -18.43 -21.50
CA ASP A 73 2.27 -18.37 -22.71
C ASP A 73 2.35 -16.93 -23.27
N SER A 74 1.75 -15.94 -22.60
CA SER A 74 1.90 -14.52 -22.94
C SER A 74 3.21 -13.97 -22.36
N ASP A 75 3.78 -12.99 -23.05
CA ASP A 75 4.88 -12.21 -22.49
C ASP A 75 4.35 -11.27 -21.40
N TYR A 76 5.21 -10.86 -20.46
CA TYR A 76 4.80 -9.94 -19.38
C TYR A 76 4.32 -8.60 -19.94
N ASP A 77 4.92 -8.17 -21.06
CA ASP A 77 4.60 -6.93 -21.78
C ASP A 77 3.28 -7.01 -22.56
N ASP A 78 2.68 -8.20 -22.69
CA ASP A 78 1.36 -8.36 -23.33
C ASP A 78 0.23 -7.79 -22.46
N TYR A 79 0.48 -7.61 -21.16
CA TYR A 79 -0.45 -6.90 -20.29
C TYR A 79 -0.31 -5.39 -20.48
N ASN A 80 -1.43 -4.75 -20.81
CA ASN A 80 -1.56 -3.30 -20.77
C ASN A 80 -2.85 -2.91 -20.03
N LYS A 81 -3.00 -1.61 -19.72
CA LYS A 81 -4.16 -1.10 -18.95
C LYS A 81 -5.51 -1.32 -19.64
N GLU A 82 -5.54 -1.57 -20.95
CA GLU A 82 -6.77 -1.87 -21.69
C GLU A 82 -7.34 -3.25 -21.30
N LYS A 83 -6.54 -4.12 -20.68
CA LYS A 83 -6.97 -5.42 -20.14
C LYS A 83 -7.59 -5.33 -18.75
N THR A 84 -7.42 -4.22 -18.04
CA THR A 84 -7.95 -4.04 -16.68
C THR A 84 -9.47 -4.27 -16.60
N PRO A 85 -10.31 -3.73 -17.51
CA PRO A 85 -11.76 -3.97 -17.45
C PRO A 85 -12.12 -5.46 -17.59
N GLU A 86 -11.42 -6.22 -18.45
CA GLU A 86 -11.64 -7.66 -18.61
C GLU A 86 -11.36 -8.42 -17.29
N LEU A 87 -10.24 -8.10 -16.63
CA LEU A 87 -9.87 -8.74 -15.36
C LEU A 87 -10.80 -8.36 -14.21
N LEU A 88 -11.32 -7.13 -14.20
CA LEU A 88 -12.34 -6.66 -13.26
C LEU A 88 -13.68 -7.38 -13.48
N ASP A 89 -14.13 -7.51 -14.73
CA ASP A 89 -15.35 -8.25 -15.09
C ASP A 89 -15.24 -9.73 -14.75
N MET A 90 -14.05 -10.31 -14.96
CA MET A 90 -13.72 -11.65 -14.50
C MET A 90 -13.66 -11.74 -12.97
N GLY A 91 -13.62 -10.62 -12.24
CA GLY A 91 -13.54 -10.54 -10.77
C GLY A 91 -12.33 -11.28 -10.20
N VAL A 92 -11.18 -11.14 -10.84
CA VAL A 92 -9.88 -11.67 -10.40
C VAL A 92 -8.92 -10.57 -9.93
N ILE A 93 -9.26 -9.32 -10.22
CA ILE A 93 -8.68 -8.11 -9.59
C ILE A 93 -9.79 -7.24 -9.01
N GLU A 94 -9.46 -6.36 -8.07
CA GLU A 94 -10.40 -5.44 -7.42
C GLU A 94 -9.70 -4.16 -6.94
N TYR A 95 -10.44 -3.06 -6.90
CA TYR A 95 -10.04 -1.81 -6.25
C TYR A 95 -9.88 -2.02 -4.74
N ASP A 96 -8.88 -1.40 -4.12
CA ASP A 96 -8.64 -1.47 -2.67
C ASP A 96 -8.56 -2.91 -2.10
N ALA A 97 -8.15 -3.88 -2.92
CA ALA A 97 -8.20 -5.29 -2.55
C ALA A 97 -7.24 -5.64 -1.40
N ALA A 98 -6.08 -4.97 -1.30
CA ALA A 98 -5.11 -5.32 -0.28
C ALA A 98 -5.53 -4.84 1.10
N TYR A 99 -6.14 -3.65 1.23
CA TYR A 99 -6.68 -3.21 2.50
C TYR A 99 -7.76 -4.17 3.02
N ASN A 100 -8.72 -4.51 2.15
CA ASN A 100 -9.78 -5.47 2.47
C ASN A 100 -9.22 -6.86 2.80
N THR A 101 -8.15 -7.25 2.11
CA THR A 101 -7.46 -8.51 2.38
C THR A 101 -6.76 -8.49 3.74
N TRP A 102 -5.97 -7.45 4.01
CA TRP A 102 -5.30 -7.23 5.28
C TRP A 102 -6.29 -7.23 6.43
N LEU A 103 -7.39 -6.50 6.32
CA LEU A 103 -8.41 -6.37 7.36
C LEU A 103 -9.01 -7.73 7.74
N LYS A 104 -9.40 -8.53 6.75
CA LYS A 104 -9.96 -9.87 6.98
C LYS A 104 -8.92 -10.91 7.44
N MET A 105 -7.62 -10.57 7.49
CA MET A 105 -6.57 -11.42 8.07
C MET A 105 -6.33 -11.11 9.55
N GLN A 106 -6.84 -9.98 10.06
CA GLN A 106 -6.68 -9.61 11.45
C GLN A 106 -7.74 -10.32 12.30
N ASN A 107 -7.29 -11.06 13.32
CA ASN A 107 -8.19 -11.53 14.39
C ASN A 107 -8.52 -10.36 15.34
N GLU A 108 -7.50 -9.55 15.63
CA GLU A 108 -7.58 -8.30 16.36
C GLU A 108 -6.56 -7.34 15.73
N ILE A 109 -6.92 -6.06 15.64
CA ILE A 109 -6.05 -5.05 15.03
C ILE A 109 -5.19 -4.47 16.13
N ALA A 110 -3.95 -4.98 16.21
CA ALA A 110 -2.98 -4.50 17.18
C ALA A 110 -2.41 -3.15 16.75
N TRP A 111 -2.11 -2.31 17.75
CA TRP A 111 -1.39 -1.06 17.54
C TRP A 111 -0.01 -1.33 16.92
N PRO A 112 0.51 -0.43 16.07
CA PRO A 112 1.79 -0.66 15.39
C PRO A 112 2.94 -0.98 16.35
N TRP A 113 3.00 -0.29 17.50
CA TRP A 113 4.01 -0.52 18.53
C TRP A 113 3.87 -1.86 19.27
N ALA A 114 2.68 -2.48 19.28
CA ALA A 114 2.48 -3.77 19.93
C ALA A 114 3.19 -4.91 19.19
N LYS A 115 3.57 -4.70 17.92
CA LYS A 115 4.31 -5.68 17.13
C LYS A 115 5.81 -5.69 17.43
N GLY A 116 6.34 -4.61 18.04
CA GLY A 116 7.74 -4.51 18.46
C GLY A 116 8.77 -4.55 17.32
N PHE A 117 8.38 -4.26 16.08
CA PHE A 117 9.30 -4.26 14.94
C PHE A 117 10.10 -2.97 14.78
N PHE A 118 9.57 -1.85 15.29
CA PHE A 118 10.12 -0.52 15.09
C PHE A 118 9.95 0.31 16.35
N ASP A 119 10.89 1.21 16.60
CA ASP A 119 10.94 1.97 17.84
C ASP A 119 9.92 3.12 17.82
N GLY A 120 9.67 3.73 16.66
CA GLY A 120 8.82 4.92 16.54
C GLY A 120 7.94 4.97 15.28
N PRO A 121 7.09 6.01 15.17
CA PRO A 121 6.20 6.18 14.03
C PRO A 121 6.97 6.45 12.73
N GLU A 122 8.08 7.18 12.77
CA GLU A 122 8.90 7.48 11.59
C GLU A 122 9.48 6.20 10.98
N GLU A 123 10.06 5.33 11.81
CA GLU A 123 10.66 4.08 11.37
C GLU A 123 9.59 3.12 10.83
N THR A 124 8.45 3.04 11.51
CA THR A 124 7.31 2.25 11.05
C THR A 124 6.82 2.75 9.69
N LEU A 125 6.68 4.06 9.52
CA LEU A 125 6.23 4.63 8.27
C LEU A 125 7.27 4.44 7.16
N ARG A 126 8.57 4.50 7.47
CA ARG A 126 9.66 4.30 6.51
C ARG A 126 9.71 2.89 5.94
N TYR A 127 9.51 1.89 6.81
CA TYR A 127 9.72 0.48 6.44
C TYR A 127 8.43 -0.32 6.27
N ASN A 128 7.29 0.24 6.70
CA ASN A 128 5.99 -0.40 6.67
C ASN A 128 4.87 0.60 6.33
N THR A 129 5.14 1.51 5.40
CA THR A 129 4.25 2.62 5.00
C THR A 129 2.83 2.15 4.70
N ARG A 130 2.71 1.07 3.92
CA ARG A 130 1.44 0.53 3.45
C ARG A 130 0.60 -0.05 4.59
N GLU A 131 1.21 -0.79 5.51
CA GLU A 131 0.47 -1.28 6.67
C GLU A 131 0.10 -0.14 7.63
N PHE A 132 0.98 0.86 7.80
CA PHE A 132 0.67 2.04 8.60
C PHE A 132 -0.53 2.80 8.02
N TRP A 133 -0.62 2.92 6.69
CA TRP A 133 -1.79 3.45 6.00
C TRP A 133 -3.06 2.63 6.26
N PHE A 134 -2.98 1.29 6.17
CA PHE A 134 -4.12 0.43 6.48
C PHE A 134 -4.57 0.59 7.92
N PHE A 135 -3.63 0.63 8.85
CA PHE A 135 -3.90 0.88 10.26
C PHE A 135 -4.63 2.23 10.46
N SER A 136 -4.14 3.30 9.83
CA SER A 136 -4.74 4.62 10.01
C SER A 136 -6.16 4.73 9.44
N ARG A 137 -6.44 4.07 8.32
CA ARG A 137 -7.80 3.96 7.76
C ARG A 137 -8.75 3.22 8.69
N GLN A 138 -8.31 2.10 9.25
CA GLN A 138 -9.15 1.37 10.19
C GLN A 138 -9.45 2.23 11.42
N PHE A 139 -8.42 2.91 11.93
CA PHE A 139 -8.54 3.74 13.10
C PHE A 139 -9.55 4.87 12.93
N GLN A 140 -9.63 5.46 11.74
CA GLN A 140 -10.65 6.48 11.43
C GLN A 140 -12.08 5.93 11.43
N ASN A 141 -12.26 4.63 11.18
CA ASN A 141 -13.57 3.98 11.22
C ASN A 141 -13.98 3.55 12.64
N GLU A 142 -13.02 3.39 13.54
CA GLU A 142 -13.26 2.96 14.92
C GLU A 142 -13.16 4.13 15.90
N LYS A 143 -13.80 4.03 17.06
CA LYS A 143 -13.56 5.00 18.14
C LYS A 143 -12.31 4.59 18.89
N THR A 144 -11.31 5.47 18.90
CA THR A 144 -10.13 5.34 19.75
C THR A 144 -10.53 5.03 21.19
N PRO A 145 -10.02 3.95 21.79
CA PRO A 145 -10.18 3.72 23.21
C PRO A 145 -9.57 4.89 24.00
N SER A 146 -10.33 5.47 24.94
CA SER A 146 -9.86 6.61 25.74
C SER A 146 -8.65 6.31 26.64
N ASN A 147 -8.37 5.02 26.88
CA ASN A 147 -7.36 4.55 27.84
C ASN A 147 -6.19 3.83 27.17
N ILE A 148 -5.88 4.20 25.93
CA ILE A 148 -4.74 3.62 25.24
C ILE A 148 -3.42 4.06 25.88
N HIS A 149 -2.55 3.09 26.17
CA HIS A 149 -1.18 3.36 26.53
C HIS A 149 -0.33 3.56 25.27
N ILE A 150 0.17 4.78 25.09
CA ILE A 150 1.05 5.15 23.97
C ILE A 150 2.50 5.15 24.51
N PRO A 151 3.41 4.34 23.95
CA PRO A 151 4.81 4.31 24.39
C PRO A 151 5.52 5.65 24.21
N ASP A 152 6.60 5.87 24.96
CA ASP A 152 7.38 7.12 24.94
C ASP A 152 7.88 7.47 23.53
N ALA A 153 8.38 6.48 22.78
CA ALA A 153 8.86 6.67 21.41
C ALA A 153 7.75 7.02 20.40
N TRP A 154 6.48 6.90 20.80
CA TRP A 154 5.30 7.21 19.98
C TRP A 154 4.59 8.50 20.41
N GLN A 155 5.10 9.20 21.44
CA GLN A 155 4.50 10.42 21.95
C GLN A 155 4.44 11.55 20.91
N GLY A 156 5.31 11.51 19.89
CA GLY A 156 5.30 12.47 18.78
C GLY A 156 4.01 12.50 17.96
N ILE A 157 3.16 11.47 18.05
CA ILE A 157 1.85 11.38 17.38
C ILE A 157 0.68 11.11 18.35
N ALA A 158 0.90 11.26 19.65
CA ALA A 158 -0.09 10.88 20.66
C ALA A 158 -1.35 11.73 20.60
N GLU A 159 -1.21 13.03 20.33
CA GLU A 159 -2.34 13.95 20.22
C GLU A 159 -3.25 13.56 19.05
N GLU A 160 -2.69 13.24 17.88
CA GLU A 160 -3.43 12.83 16.70
C GLU A 160 -4.19 11.53 16.93
N ILE A 161 -3.56 10.56 17.60
CA ILE A 161 -4.22 9.31 17.98
C ILE A 161 -5.39 9.59 18.93
N GLN A 162 -5.18 10.40 19.97
CA GLN A 162 -6.19 10.63 20.99
C GLN A 162 -7.36 11.50 20.52
N THR A 163 -7.09 12.48 19.66
CA THR A 163 -8.06 13.51 19.29
C THR A 163 -8.62 13.35 17.88
N GLY A 164 -7.93 12.61 17.00
CA GLY A 164 -8.21 12.58 15.57
C GLY A 164 -8.01 13.94 14.89
N LYS A 165 -7.25 14.86 15.52
CA LYS A 165 -6.97 16.19 14.98
C LYS A 165 -5.49 16.35 14.72
N MET A 166 -5.18 17.02 13.61
CA MET A 166 -3.82 17.33 13.21
C MET A 166 -3.27 18.45 14.10
N SER A 167 -2.12 18.22 14.75
CA SER A 167 -1.35 19.26 15.45
C SER A 167 -0.42 20.01 14.49
N ASP A 168 0.60 20.71 15.00
CA ASP A 168 1.57 21.45 14.21
C ASP A 168 2.29 20.57 13.18
N VAL A 169 2.32 21.07 11.95
CA VAL A 169 2.99 20.48 10.78
C VAL A 169 4.41 21.02 10.70
N ASN A 170 5.39 20.13 10.57
CA ASN A 170 6.78 20.51 10.29
C ASN A 170 7.27 19.79 9.02
N PRO A 171 7.32 20.46 7.87
CA PRO A 171 7.76 19.86 6.62
C PRO A 171 9.18 19.28 6.63
N GLU A 172 10.07 19.78 7.48
CA GLU A 172 11.45 19.26 7.63
C GLU A 172 11.48 17.89 8.33
N LYS A 173 10.40 17.50 9.01
CA LYS A 173 10.25 16.19 9.65
C LYS A 173 9.24 15.36 8.88
N GLY A 174 9.56 15.03 7.62
CA GLY A 174 8.61 14.47 6.66
C GLY A 174 7.87 13.24 7.16
N LEU A 175 8.60 12.23 7.66
CA LEU A 175 8.00 10.98 8.17
C LEU A 175 7.08 11.22 9.37
N LEU A 176 7.52 12.02 10.35
CA LEU A 176 6.70 12.33 11.53
C LEU A 176 5.44 13.10 11.13
N THR A 177 5.59 14.10 10.25
CA THR A 177 4.48 14.91 9.74
C THR A 177 3.45 14.04 9.02
N LEU A 178 3.90 13.12 8.16
CA LEU A 178 3.00 12.20 7.49
C LEU A 178 2.32 11.23 8.48
N ALA A 179 3.05 10.70 9.47
CA ALA A 179 2.48 9.82 10.49
C ALA A 179 1.36 10.52 11.28
N LYS A 180 1.58 11.78 11.69
CA LYS A 180 0.55 12.61 12.31
C LYS A 180 -0.69 12.76 11.42
N MET A 181 -0.51 13.11 10.15
CA MET A 181 -1.61 13.28 9.21
C MET A 181 -2.42 12.01 8.99
N LEU A 182 -1.76 10.85 8.92
CA LEU A 182 -2.39 9.54 8.80
C LEU A 182 -3.24 9.25 10.04
N CYS A 183 -2.70 9.43 11.24
CA CYS A 183 -3.43 9.24 12.50
C CYS A 183 -4.60 10.22 12.69
N ALA A 184 -4.44 11.47 12.23
CA ALA A 184 -5.50 12.48 12.25
C ALA A 184 -6.55 12.28 11.12
N GLY A 185 -6.30 11.41 10.14
CA GLY A 185 -7.14 11.24 8.97
C GLY A 185 -7.31 12.48 8.10
N SER A 186 -6.30 13.35 8.10
CA SER A 186 -6.31 14.61 7.37
C SER A 186 -5.00 14.81 6.62
N ILE A 187 -4.70 13.89 5.69
CA ILE A 187 -3.54 14.02 4.81
C ILE A 187 -3.75 15.21 3.87
N LYS A 188 -2.74 16.08 3.82
CA LYS A 188 -2.70 17.27 2.97
C LYS A 188 -1.50 17.14 2.04
N PRO A 189 -1.66 17.33 0.73
CA PRO A 189 -0.54 17.20 -0.20
C PRO A 189 0.49 18.32 -0.01
N PRO A 190 1.74 18.18 -0.49
CA PRO A 190 2.80 19.15 -0.26
C PRO A 190 2.47 20.59 -0.70
N TRP A 191 1.80 20.75 -1.85
CA TRP A 191 1.40 22.08 -2.37
C TRP A 191 0.38 22.80 -1.48
N PHE A 192 -0.28 22.11 -0.54
CA PHE A 192 -1.11 22.75 0.47
C PHE A 192 -0.27 23.59 1.46
N TYR A 193 1.01 23.27 1.60
CA TYR A 193 1.98 23.97 2.45
C TYR A 193 2.98 24.81 1.65
N GLU A 194 2.62 25.18 0.42
CA GLU A 194 3.47 25.96 -0.48
C GLU A 194 4.79 25.26 -0.86
N LEU A 195 4.87 23.93 -0.66
CA LEU A 195 6.01 23.12 -1.11
C LEU A 195 5.91 22.81 -2.60
N SER A 196 7.06 22.72 -3.23
CA SER A 196 7.27 22.51 -4.66
C SER A 196 7.98 21.18 -4.92
N LEU A 197 8.18 20.86 -6.21
CA LEU A 197 9.02 19.73 -6.61
C LEU A 197 10.52 20.04 -6.43
N ASP A 198 10.92 21.30 -6.25
CA ASP A 198 12.32 21.64 -5.97
C ASP A 198 12.71 21.30 -4.52
N ASP A 199 11.72 21.09 -3.65
CA ASP A 199 11.89 20.59 -2.27
C ASP A 199 11.99 19.05 -2.20
N PHE A 200 11.98 18.38 -3.35
CA PHE A 200 12.18 16.93 -3.44
C PHE A 200 13.68 16.63 -3.51
N GLU A 201 14.20 15.94 -2.49
CA GLU A 201 15.63 15.63 -2.40
C GLU A 201 15.97 14.21 -2.89
N ASP A 202 14.96 13.39 -3.23
CA ASP A 202 15.11 11.95 -3.49
C ASP A 202 15.78 11.23 -2.31
N ASN A 203 15.47 11.69 -1.10
CA ASN A 203 16.03 11.18 0.15
C ASN A 203 15.08 10.15 0.76
N PHE A 204 15.57 8.92 0.93
CA PHE A 204 14.85 7.85 1.60
C PHE A 204 15.45 7.49 2.98
N GLU A 205 16.14 8.42 3.62
CA GLU A 205 16.64 8.26 4.97
C GLU A 205 15.62 8.74 6.02
N MET A 206 15.94 8.53 7.29
CA MET A 206 15.04 8.86 8.41
C MET A 206 14.76 10.37 8.57
N ASP A 207 15.57 11.22 7.95
CA ASP A 207 15.51 12.68 8.02
C ASP A 207 14.86 13.33 6.79
N MET A 208 14.20 12.55 5.93
CA MET A 208 13.58 13.06 4.70
C MET A 208 12.52 14.15 4.94
N GLY A 209 12.43 15.08 4.00
CA GLY A 209 11.41 16.12 3.97
C GLY A 209 10.01 15.57 3.66
N TYR A 210 8.99 16.42 3.84
CA TYR A 210 7.60 16.01 3.64
C TYR A 210 7.28 15.66 2.18
N VAL A 211 7.96 16.25 1.20
CA VAL A 211 7.78 15.88 -0.22
C VAL A 211 8.20 14.44 -0.47
N ASP A 212 9.37 14.02 0.02
CA ASP A 212 9.85 12.64 -0.06
C ASP A 212 8.96 11.66 0.72
N ALA A 213 8.52 12.03 1.92
CA ALA A 213 7.61 11.20 2.71
C ALA A 213 6.26 11.02 2.01
N PHE A 214 5.73 12.09 1.40
CA PHE A 214 4.51 12.03 0.60
C PHE A 214 4.69 11.14 -0.63
N ARG A 215 5.84 11.23 -1.32
CA ARG A 215 6.20 10.32 -2.42
C ARG A 215 6.18 8.87 -1.98
N LEU A 216 6.87 8.56 -0.88
CA LEU A 216 6.92 7.21 -0.32
C LEU A 216 5.51 6.67 -0.05
N TRP A 217 4.64 7.50 0.51
CA TRP A 217 3.26 7.13 0.77
C TRP A 217 2.46 6.85 -0.50
N ILE A 218 2.47 7.74 -1.50
CA ILE A 218 1.70 7.51 -2.73
C ILE A 218 2.18 6.28 -3.51
N MET A 219 3.50 6.04 -3.52
CA MET A 219 4.08 4.88 -4.21
C MET A 219 3.73 3.55 -3.53
N CYS A 220 3.67 3.53 -2.19
CA CYS A 220 3.50 2.28 -1.46
C CYS A 220 2.05 1.97 -1.06
N SER A 221 1.20 2.97 -0.92
CA SER A 221 -0.03 2.82 -0.13
C SER A 221 -1.30 2.53 -0.94
N PHE A 222 -1.28 2.82 -2.24
CA PHE A 222 -2.43 2.70 -3.11
C PHE A 222 -2.36 1.47 -4.00
N ASP A 223 -3.52 0.84 -4.19
CA ASP A 223 -3.72 -0.31 -5.07
C ASP A 223 -4.34 0.06 -6.41
N ASP A 224 -4.97 1.23 -6.42
CA ASP A 224 -5.76 1.75 -7.51
C ASP A 224 -5.59 3.27 -7.61
N ASP A 225 -5.85 3.74 -8.83
CA ASP A 225 -5.72 5.13 -9.22
C ASP A 225 -6.91 5.98 -8.77
N LEU A 226 -8.06 5.38 -8.46
CA LEU A 226 -9.27 6.10 -8.08
C LEU A 226 -9.10 6.83 -6.75
N LEU A 227 -8.65 6.14 -5.70
CA LEU A 227 -8.44 6.77 -4.39
C LEU A 227 -7.42 7.91 -4.46
N LEU A 228 -6.37 7.73 -5.25
CA LEU A 228 -5.38 8.78 -5.46
C LEU A 228 -5.99 9.95 -6.24
N ARG A 229 -6.68 9.71 -7.36
CA ARG A 229 -7.33 10.74 -8.17
C ARG A 229 -8.35 11.55 -7.37
N ASP A 230 -9.19 10.90 -6.59
CA ASP A 230 -10.16 11.58 -5.71
C ASP A 230 -9.45 12.54 -4.76
N MET A 231 -8.31 12.13 -4.19
CA MET A 231 -7.50 13.00 -3.35
C MET A 231 -6.89 14.17 -4.15
N LEU A 232 -6.32 13.90 -5.33
CA LEU A 232 -5.72 14.93 -6.18
C LEU A 232 -6.74 15.99 -6.62
N GLU A 233 -7.93 15.56 -7.03
CA GLU A 233 -9.04 16.43 -7.42
C GLU A 233 -9.51 17.28 -6.25
N LYS A 234 -9.69 16.68 -5.06
CA LYS A 234 -10.11 17.37 -3.84
C LYS A 234 -9.20 18.54 -3.46
N PHE A 235 -7.90 18.43 -3.73
CA PHE A 235 -6.90 19.43 -3.36
C PHE A 235 -6.42 20.30 -4.52
N GLY A 236 -7.04 20.20 -5.71
CA GLY A 236 -6.68 21.01 -6.87
C GLY A 236 -5.21 20.87 -7.26
N THR A 237 -4.75 19.64 -7.51
CA THR A 237 -3.35 19.34 -7.82
C THR A 237 -2.80 20.22 -8.95
N PRO A 238 -1.69 20.95 -8.73
CA PRO A 238 -1.02 21.70 -9.78
C PRO A 238 -0.52 20.79 -10.91
N SER A 239 -0.48 21.29 -12.15
CA SER A 239 -0.12 20.48 -13.32
C SER A 239 1.24 19.79 -13.21
N SER A 240 2.24 20.46 -12.62
CA SER A 240 3.57 19.89 -12.39
C SER A 240 3.51 18.66 -11.47
N TRP A 241 2.76 18.76 -10.37
CA TRP A 241 2.53 17.65 -9.46
C TRP A 241 1.74 16.51 -10.11
N LYS A 242 0.74 16.82 -10.94
CA LYS A 242 -0.03 15.79 -11.65
C LYS A 242 0.87 14.93 -12.54
N GLN A 243 1.69 15.58 -13.36
CA GLN A 243 2.64 14.88 -14.23
C GLN A 243 3.62 14.05 -13.41
N TRP A 244 4.22 14.64 -12.37
CA TRP A 244 5.19 13.92 -11.54
C TRP A 244 4.56 12.69 -10.86
N ILE A 245 3.33 12.78 -10.34
CA ILE A 245 2.64 11.64 -9.72
C ILE A 245 2.35 10.53 -10.74
N GLU A 246 1.95 10.89 -11.96
CA GLU A 246 1.74 9.94 -13.07
C GLU A 246 3.04 9.18 -13.40
N GLU A 247 4.19 9.87 -13.36
CA GLU A 247 5.52 9.26 -13.55
C GLU A 247 5.95 8.36 -12.37
N GLN A 248 5.55 8.70 -11.13
CA GLN A 248 5.98 7.94 -9.95
C GLN A 248 5.18 6.65 -9.70
N CYS A 249 3.91 6.61 -10.08
CA CYS A 249 3.01 5.59 -9.55
C CYS A 249 2.51 4.55 -10.56
N ASP A 250 2.93 4.61 -11.83
CA ASP A 250 2.57 3.64 -12.88
C ASP A 250 1.06 3.29 -12.95
N PHE A 251 0.19 4.22 -12.57
CA PHE A 251 -1.28 4.05 -12.52
C PHE A 251 -1.93 4.18 -13.87
#